data_AF-A0A9P0YSJ1-F1
#
_entry.id   AF-A0A9P0YSJ1-F1
#
_cell.length_a   1.000
_cell.length_b   1.000
_cell.length_c   1.000
_cell.angle_alpha   90.00
_cell.angle_beta   90.00
_cell.angle_gamma   90.00
#
_symmetry.space_group_name_H-M   'P 1'
#
loop_
_entity.id
_entity.type
_entity.pdbx_description
1 polymer ?
#
loop_
_entity_poly.entity_id
_entity_poly.type
_entity_poly.pdbx_seq_one_letter_code
_entity_poly.pdbx_strand_id
1 'polypeptide(L)'
;MYSPGNPLGCCIFSVATADLDKRLSGSGRTAVRSSKKSRTRHLFPRMSVERENSNTTSLISGITKFLWGNSLPPQLLISTVRSTWSTSWHIMMSQLAPSDQTGDYTRPASQFRIHRQHSPNGNMHLYVGLSCPWAHRTLIVRALKGLEDAIPVSIAAPGADGSWEFRGSPASDSYKLVPTLDKSDGLKTLKDVYRCGGAYNCRSTVPMLWDSDKKQVICNESYDIIEFFNSGLNGIASNPELDLCPPSLSDQISQWNQIIYPNVNNGVYRCGFAQSQESYDRAVSELFVTLDKIDDHLESSRYLCGDVLTLADVCLFTTLIRFDLVYNVLFKCSKKKIVEYHNLHGYMRDIYQIPKVAETCNMEAIMDGYYKTLFPLNPSSIRPVMPSDFQDGTLLKSHNRNMSITARKLYSSVS
;
A
#
# COMPACT_ATOMS: atom_id res chain seq x y z
N MET A 1 -12.49 39.95 10.10
CA MET A 1 -13.20 40.37 8.85
C MET A 1 -12.33 39.88 7.71
N TYR A 2 -12.65 38.91 6.86
CA TYR A 2 -13.90 38.34 6.37
C TYR A 2 -13.81 36.80 6.34
N SER A 3 -14.94 36.15 6.57
CA SER A 3 -15.33 34.81 6.10
C SER A 3 -16.71 34.99 5.44
N PRO A 4 -17.37 34.01 4.77
CA PRO A 4 -16.97 32.68 4.31
C PRO A 4 -17.44 32.36 2.85
N GLY A 5 -17.12 31.16 2.34
CA GLY A 5 -17.97 30.48 1.34
C GLY A 5 -17.24 29.85 0.15
N ASN A 6 -16.99 28.53 0.20
CA ASN A 6 -17.85 27.59 -0.52
C ASN A 6 -17.63 26.14 -0.02
N PRO A 7 -18.69 25.40 0.34
CA PRO A 7 -18.64 24.00 0.72
C PRO A 7 -18.86 23.14 -0.53
N LEU A 8 -18.07 22.09 -0.76
CA LEU A 8 -18.47 20.94 -1.61
C LEU A 8 -17.42 19.81 -1.50
N GLY A 9 -17.85 18.72 -0.86
CA GLY A 9 -17.47 17.33 -1.16
C GLY A 9 -15.99 16.93 -1.09
N CYS A 10 -15.55 16.42 0.07
CA CYS A 10 -14.34 15.60 0.14
C CYS A 10 -14.69 14.23 0.74
N CYS A 11 -15.12 13.30 -0.12
CA CYS A 11 -15.43 11.91 0.21
C CYS A 11 -14.85 11.04 -0.89
N ILE A 12 -13.61 10.55 -0.73
CA ILE A 12 -12.93 9.75 -1.75
C ILE A 12 -12.11 8.73 -0.98
N PHE A 13 -12.65 7.58 -0.62
CA PHE A 13 -13.40 6.65 -1.45
C PHE A 13 -14.86 6.43 -1.01
N SER A 14 -15.80 6.67 -1.91
CA SER A 14 -17.14 6.07 -1.94
C SER A 14 -17.76 6.45 -3.28
N VAL A 15 -17.60 5.60 -4.30
CA VAL A 15 -18.44 5.69 -5.50
C VAL A 15 -19.69 4.87 -5.20
N ALA A 16 -20.82 5.55 -5.10
CA ALA A 16 -22.11 4.94 -4.85
C ALA A 16 -22.42 3.87 -5.91
N THR A 17 -22.63 2.63 -5.47
CA THR A 17 -23.46 1.67 -6.20
C THR A 17 -24.76 1.54 -5.43
N ALA A 18 -25.87 1.79 -6.13
CA ALA A 18 -27.21 1.72 -5.55
C ALA A 18 -27.59 0.26 -5.28
N ASP A 19 -27.84 -0.05 -4.01
CA ASP A 19 -28.49 -1.29 -3.58
C ASP A 19 -29.95 -1.28 -4.05
N LEU A 20 -30.29 -2.24 -4.91
CA LEU A 20 -31.67 -2.51 -5.32
C LEU A 20 -32.12 -3.80 -4.62
N ASP A 21 -32.38 -3.69 -3.31
CA ASP A 21 -32.93 -4.79 -2.53
C ASP A 21 -34.41 -4.51 -2.24
N LYS A 22 -35.30 -5.11 -3.05
CA LYS A 22 -36.75 -5.08 -2.81
C LYS A 22 -37.18 -6.34 -2.08
N ARG A 23 -37.52 -6.14 -0.80
CA ARG A 23 -38.41 -7.01 -0.02
C ARG A 23 -39.72 -7.25 -0.77
N LEU A 24 -40.14 -8.51 -0.83
CA LEU A 24 -41.56 -8.88 -0.91
C LEU A 24 -41.85 -9.97 0.12
N SER A 25 -42.53 -9.57 1.20
CA SER A 25 -43.30 -10.43 2.07
C SER A 25 -44.76 -10.46 1.58
N GLY A 26 -45.39 -11.63 1.48
CA GLY A 26 -46.81 -11.74 1.15
C GLY A 26 -47.36 -13.15 1.37
N SER A 27 -48.16 -13.27 2.42
CA SER A 27 -48.86 -14.45 2.97
C SER A 27 -49.97 -15.02 2.06
N GLY A 28 -50.26 -16.33 2.16
CA GLY A 28 -51.48 -16.95 1.65
C GLY A 28 -51.55 -18.47 1.87
N ARG A 29 -52.67 -18.96 2.40
CA ARG A 29 -52.88 -20.24 3.12
C ARG A 29 -53.41 -21.41 2.25
N THR A 30 -53.25 -22.64 2.80
CA THR A 30 -54.16 -23.84 2.77
C THR A 30 -54.49 -24.48 1.40
N ALA A 31 -54.73 -25.77 1.23
CA ALA A 31 -54.57 -27.04 1.93
C ALA A 31 -55.01 -28.15 0.93
N VAL A 32 -54.87 -29.42 1.35
CA VAL A 32 -55.58 -30.62 0.87
C VAL A 32 -54.82 -31.55 -0.10
N ARG A 33 -55.06 -32.83 0.21
CA ARG A 33 -54.36 -34.08 0.02
C ARG A 33 -55.10 -34.89 -1.04
N SER A 34 -54.40 -35.60 -1.94
CA SER A 34 -54.95 -36.79 -2.60
C SER A 34 -53.85 -37.60 -3.28
N SER A 35 -54.08 -38.91 -3.34
CA SER A 35 -53.12 -39.98 -3.54
C SER A 35 -53.27 -40.70 -4.89
N LYS A 36 -52.17 -41.41 -5.25
CA LYS A 36 -52.07 -42.69 -5.99
C LYS A 36 -51.91 -42.72 -7.52
N LYS A 37 -50.76 -43.34 -7.86
CA LYS A 37 -50.49 -44.47 -8.79
C LYS A 37 -50.17 -44.21 -10.27
N SER A 38 -48.89 -44.49 -10.57
CA SER A 38 -48.36 -45.45 -11.57
C SER A 38 -48.56 -45.19 -13.06
N ARG A 39 -47.46 -44.89 -13.77
CA ARG A 39 -46.82 -45.86 -14.69
C ARG A 39 -45.47 -45.34 -15.21
N THR A 40 -44.52 -46.26 -15.23
CA THR A 40 -43.13 -46.19 -15.68
C THR A 40 -42.99 -45.90 -17.17
N ARG A 41 -42.12 -44.94 -17.54
CA ARG A 41 -41.32 -44.98 -18.78
C ARG A 41 -39.95 -44.36 -18.51
N HIS A 42 -38.91 -45.14 -18.76
CA HIS A 42 -37.51 -44.73 -18.68
C HIS A 42 -37.21 -43.65 -19.73
N LEU A 43 -36.76 -42.47 -19.28
CA LEU A 43 -36.09 -41.46 -20.09
C LEU A 43 -34.90 -40.93 -19.28
N PHE A 44 -33.73 -40.93 -19.91
CA PHE A 44 -32.46 -40.48 -19.35
C PHE A 44 -32.53 -39.05 -18.78
N PRO A 45 -31.90 -38.73 -17.63
CA PRO A 45 -31.83 -37.36 -17.16
C PRO A 45 -30.78 -36.60 -17.96
N ARG A 46 -31.24 -35.71 -18.83
CA ARG A 46 -30.45 -34.63 -19.41
C ARG A 46 -30.24 -33.59 -18.31
N MET A 47 -29.01 -33.39 -17.86
CA MET A 47 -28.64 -32.34 -16.92
C MET A 47 -29.13 -30.98 -17.44
N SER A 48 -30.03 -30.35 -16.69
CA SER A 48 -30.37 -28.94 -16.85
C SER A 48 -29.21 -28.10 -16.34
N VAL A 49 -28.41 -27.58 -17.28
CA VAL A 49 -27.52 -26.46 -17.03
C VAL A 49 -28.40 -25.22 -16.85
N GLU A 50 -28.39 -24.65 -15.65
CA GLU A 50 -29.08 -23.40 -15.35
C GLU A 50 -28.59 -22.27 -16.28
N ARG A 51 -29.57 -21.60 -16.89
CA ARG A 51 -29.41 -20.38 -17.68
C ARG A 51 -29.28 -19.19 -16.75
N GLU A 52 -28.05 -18.77 -16.48
CA GLU A 52 -27.77 -17.40 -16.04
C GLU A 52 -26.52 -16.91 -16.78
N ASN A 53 -26.65 -16.47 -18.03
CA ASN A 53 -25.64 -15.63 -18.70
C ASN A 53 -26.05 -15.04 -20.07
N SER A 54 -27.31 -15.19 -20.54
CA SER A 54 -27.70 -14.76 -21.90
C SER A 54 -27.98 -13.27 -22.06
N ASN A 55 -28.39 -12.58 -20.99
CA ASN A 55 -28.85 -11.19 -21.11
C ASN A 55 -27.69 -10.19 -21.22
N THR A 56 -26.63 -10.35 -20.43
CA THR A 56 -25.41 -9.52 -20.46
C THR A 56 -24.65 -9.68 -21.77
N THR A 57 -24.50 -10.92 -22.27
CA THR A 57 -23.89 -11.18 -23.59
C THR A 57 -24.70 -10.58 -24.74
N SER A 58 -26.03 -10.63 -24.69
CA SER A 58 -26.87 -10.03 -25.75
C SER A 58 -26.75 -8.50 -25.79
N LEU A 59 -26.68 -7.86 -24.61
CA LEU A 59 -26.63 -6.41 -24.48
C LEU A 59 -25.25 -5.86 -24.86
N ILE A 60 -24.18 -6.54 -24.43
CA ILE A 60 -22.82 -6.27 -24.90
C ILE A 60 -22.75 -6.47 -26.42
N SER A 61 -23.28 -7.58 -26.96
CA SER A 61 -23.25 -7.83 -28.41
C SER A 61 -24.05 -6.80 -29.22
N GLY A 62 -25.16 -6.30 -28.66
CA GLY A 62 -25.99 -5.25 -29.27
C GLY A 62 -25.28 -3.90 -29.29
N ILE A 63 -24.66 -3.52 -28.16
CA ILE A 63 -23.81 -2.33 -28.06
C ILE A 63 -22.60 -2.47 -28.99
N THR A 64 -21.93 -3.62 -29.01
CA THR A 64 -20.79 -3.87 -29.91
C THR A 64 -21.18 -3.74 -31.37
N LYS A 65 -22.32 -4.30 -31.79
CA LYS A 65 -22.81 -4.15 -33.18
C LYS A 65 -23.20 -2.71 -33.52
N PHE A 66 -23.72 -1.95 -32.57
CA PHE A 66 -24.08 -0.55 -32.79
C PHE A 66 -22.83 0.36 -32.87
N LEU A 67 -21.89 0.17 -31.95
CA LEU A 67 -20.64 0.94 -31.84
C LEU A 67 -19.64 0.58 -32.95
N TRP A 68 -19.49 -0.71 -33.28
CA TRP A 68 -18.49 -1.21 -34.23
C TRP A 68 -19.10 -1.70 -35.56
N GLY A 69 -20.39 -1.49 -35.78
CA GLY A 69 -21.06 -1.73 -37.06
C GLY A 69 -20.96 -0.54 -38.02
N ASN A 70 -21.57 -0.66 -39.19
CA ASN A 70 -21.52 0.36 -40.26
C ASN A 70 -22.23 1.69 -39.90
N SER A 71 -22.88 1.77 -38.74
CA SER A 71 -23.75 2.88 -38.32
C SER A 71 -23.03 4.02 -37.60
N LEU A 72 -21.80 3.83 -37.13
CA LEU A 72 -20.96 4.87 -36.52
C LEU A 72 -19.58 4.84 -37.19
N PRO A 73 -19.06 5.97 -37.73
CA PRO A 73 -17.69 6.02 -38.23
C PRO A 73 -16.74 5.64 -37.08
N PRO A 74 -15.92 4.58 -37.23
CA PRO A 74 -15.05 4.10 -36.13
C PRO A 74 -14.18 5.20 -35.53
N GLN A 75 -13.78 6.18 -36.34
CA GLN A 75 -12.99 7.34 -35.91
C GLN A 75 -13.72 8.22 -34.89
N LEU A 76 -15.03 8.49 -35.08
CA LEU A 76 -15.81 9.32 -34.18
C LEU A 76 -16.01 8.61 -32.84
N LEU A 77 -16.36 7.32 -32.88
CA LEU A 77 -16.47 6.50 -31.68
C LEU A 77 -15.15 6.46 -30.89
N ILE A 78 -14.05 6.16 -31.55
CA ILE A 78 -12.73 6.09 -30.93
C ILE A 78 -12.37 7.44 -30.31
N SER A 79 -12.62 8.54 -31.02
CA SER A 79 -12.37 9.90 -30.51
C SER A 79 -13.20 10.18 -29.26
N THR A 80 -14.51 9.95 -29.28
CA THR A 80 -15.39 10.16 -28.12
C THR A 80 -14.97 9.32 -26.93
N VAL A 81 -14.71 8.01 -27.12
CA VAL A 81 -14.27 7.12 -26.04
C VAL A 81 -12.93 7.59 -25.46
N ARG A 82 -11.96 7.97 -26.30
CA ARG A 82 -10.68 8.51 -25.84
C ARG A 82 -10.84 9.78 -25.02
N SER A 83 -11.69 10.71 -25.48
CA SER A 83 -11.96 11.95 -24.76
C SER A 83 -12.66 11.67 -23.43
N THR A 84 -13.74 10.88 -23.41
CA THR A 84 -14.45 10.54 -22.16
C THR A 84 -13.54 9.81 -21.16
N TRP A 85 -12.73 8.88 -21.64
CA TRP A 85 -11.74 8.17 -20.82
C TRP A 85 -10.72 9.13 -20.22
N SER A 86 -10.10 9.98 -21.04
CA SER A 86 -9.11 10.96 -20.61
C SER A 86 -9.68 11.95 -19.60
N THR A 87 -10.87 12.50 -19.85
CA THR A 87 -11.54 13.41 -18.91
C THR A 87 -11.84 12.73 -17.58
N SER A 88 -12.39 11.51 -17.61
CA SER A 88 -12.68 10.75 -16.39
C SER A 88 -11.41 10.47 -15.59
N TRP A 89 -10.33 10.10 -16.28
CA TRP A 89 -9.03 9.87 -15.68
C TRP A 89 -8.48 11.13 -14.99
N HIS A 90 -8.53 12.31 -15.64
CA HIS A 90 -8.08 13.55 -15.02
C HIS A 90 -8.89 13.93 -13.78
N ILE A 91 -10.22 13.75 -13.81
CA ILE A 91 -11.09 14.00 -12.64
C ILE A 91 -10.66 13.09 -11.48
N MET A 92 -10.49 11.80 -11.72
CA MET A 92 -10.06 10.86 -10.70
C MET A 92 -8.66 11.17 -10.16
N MET A 93 -7.71 11.48 -11.03
CA MET A 93 -6.33 11.79 -10.65
C MET A 93 -6.23 13.07 -9.83
N SER A 94 -7.03 14.10 -10.13
CA SER A 94 -7.08 15.34 -9.34
C SER A 94 -7.37 15.09 -7.85
N GLN A 95 -8.08 14.01 -7.56
CA GLN A 95 -8.50 13.62 -6.22
C GLN A 95 -7.56 12.60 -5.58
N LEU A 96 -7.13 11.61 -6.35
CA LEU A 96 -6.26 10.53 -5.87
C LEU A 96 -4.83 11.02 -5.63
N ALA A 97 -4.33 11.85 -6.55
CA ALA A 97 -2.98 12.36 -6.58
C ALA A 97 -3.00 13.84 -7.00
N PRO A 98 -3.29 14.75 -6.05
CA PRO A 98 -3.30 16.18 -6.30
C PRO A 98 -2.00 16.63 -6.95
N SER A 99 -2.13 17.38 -8.05
CA SER A 99 -1.00 17.92 -8.79
C SER A 99 -1.09 19.43 -8.90
N ASP A 100 0.05 20.09 -9.13
CA ASP A 100 0.08 21.49 -9.50
C ASP A 100 -0.31 21.70 -10.98
N GLN A 101 -0.21 22.95 -11.46
CA GLN A 101 -0.54 23.31 -12.84
C GLN A 101 0.39 22.67 -13.88
N THR A 102 1.58 22.21 -13.49
CA THR A 102 2.56 21.55 -14.36
C THR A 102 2.32 20.04 -14.46
N GLY A 103 1.47 19.49 -13.58
CA GLY A 103 1.20 18.06 -13.47
C GLY A 103 2.07 17.35 -12.43
N ASP A 104 2.81 18.10 -11.59
CA ASP A 104 3.65 17.56 -10.54
C ASP A 104 2.81 17.14 -9.34
N TYR A 105 2.90 15.86 -8.96
CA TYR A 105 2.23 15.34 -7.78
C TYR A 105 2.81 15.91 -6.48
N THR A 106 1.93 16.36 -5.59
CA THR A 106 2.26 16.77 -4.22
C THR A 106 1.54 15.90 -3.21
N ARG A 107 2.30 15.29 -2.29
CA ARG A 107 1.74 14.47 -1.21
C ARG A 107 1.10 15.39 -0.14
N PRO A 108 -0.20 15.22 0.18
CA PRO A 108 -0.82 15.94 1.28
C PRO A 108 -0.16 15.58 2.63
N ALA A 109 0.02 16.58 3.49
CA ALA A 109 0.60 16.38 4.82
C ALA A 109 -0.36 15.62 5.76
N SER A 110 0.21 14.81 6.65
CA SER A 110 -0.49 14.12 7.73
C SER A 110 -1.00 15.14 8.77
N GLN A 111 -2.23 14.95 9.26
CA GLN A 111 -2.91 15.93 10.11
C GLN A 111 -2.65 15.71 11.61
N PHE A 112 -2.41 14.46 12.03
CA PHE A 112 -2.20 14.10 13.43
C PHE A 112 -0.72 13.85 13.68
N ARG A 113 -0.09 14.75 14.44
CA ARG A 113 1.33 14.69 14.80
C ARG A 113 1.46 14.31 16.27
N ILE A 114 2.41 13.43 16.58
CA ILE A 114 2.67 13.06 17.97
C ILE A 114 3.36 14.24 18.66
N HIS A 115 2.86 14.61 19.82
CA HIS A 115 3.52 15.61 20.65
C HIS A 115 4.58 14.89 21.49
N ARG A 116 5.79 15.47 21.63
CA ARG A 116 6.94 14.87 22.35
C ARG A 116 6.65 14.44 23.81
N GLN A 117 5.50 14.85 24.37
CA GLN A 117 5.07 14.54 25.73
C GLN A 117 3.98 13.45 25.81
N HIS A 118 3.68 12.73 24.72
CA HIS A 118 2.71 11.65 24.81
C HIS A 118 3.20 10.57 25.76
N SER A 119 2.42 10.29 26.82
CA SER A 119 2.78 9.31 27.83
C SER A 119 2.73 7.90 27.23
N PRO A 120 3.73 7.03 27.50
CA PRO A 120 3.74 5.65 27.02
C PRO A 120 2.70 4.75 27.74
N ASN A 121 1.93 5.28 28.69
CA ASN A 121 1.06 4.51 29.59
C ASN A 121 -0.37 4.25 29.05
N GLY A 122 -0.66 4.58 27.78
CA GLY A 122 -1.98 4.32 27.18
C GLY A 122 -2.04 3.00 26.42
N ASN A 123 -3.23 2.40 26.30
CA ASN A 123 -3.46 1.22 25.45
C ASN A 123 -3.36 1.61 23.96
N MET A 124 -2.13 1.65 23.47
CA MET A 124 -1.80 2.01 22.10
C MET A 124 -2.10 0.87 21.14
N HIS A 125 -2.70 1.20 20.00
CA HIS A 125 -2.98 0.26 18.93
C HIS A 125 -2.53 0.82 17.60
N LEU A 126 -2.00 -0.05 16.74
CA LEU A 126 -1.48 0.36 15.44
C LEU A 126 -2.35 -0.20 14.31
N TYR A 127 -2.87 0.69 13.48
CA TYR A 127 -3.57 0.33 12.25
C TYR A 127 -2.64 0.50 11.04
N VAL A 128 -2.51 -0.56 10.24
CA VAL A 128 -1.59 -0.61 9.10
C VAL A 128 -2.25 -1.22 7.87
N GLY A 129 -1.62 -1.06 6.72
CA GLY A 129 -1.89 -1.86 5.52
C GLY A 129 -0.57 -2.34 4.94
N LEU A 130 -0.46 -3.65 4.64
CA LEU A 130 0.82 -4.28 4.26
C LEU A 130 1.39 -3.74 2.95
N SER A 131 0.53 -3.26 2.04
CA SER A 131 0.98 -2.62 0.80
C SER A 131 1.63 -1.26 1.02
N CYS A 132 1.26 -0.52 2.07
CA CYS A 132 1.71 0.84 2.27
C CYS A 132 3.17 0.89 2.80
N PRO A 133 4.13 1.52 2.09
CA PRO A 133 5.52 1.62 2.54
C PRO A 133 5.64 2.47 3.81
N TRP A 134 4.80 3.50 3.98
CA TRP A 134 4.79 4.35 5.17
C TRP A 134 4.38 3.55 6.41
N ALA A 135 3.37 2.68 6.28
CA ALA A 135 2.95 1.81 7.38
C ALA A 135 3.98 0.71 7.64
N HIS A 136 4.64 0.21 6.59
CA HIS A 136 5.66 -0.81 6.72
C HIS A 136 6.86 -0.37 7.58
N ARG A 137 7.21 0.93 7.57
CA ARG A 137 8.24 1.49 8.49
C ARG A 137 7.91 1.20 9.95
N THR A 138 6.65 1.43 10.34
CA THR A 138 6.18 1.24 11.71
C THR A 138 6.20 -0.23 12.11
N LEU A 139 5.89 -1.15 11.19
CA LEU A 139 5.96 -2.60 11.42
C LEU A 139 7.40 -3.06 11.64
N ILE A 140 8.34 -2.58 10.83
CA ILE A 140 9.76 -2.92 10.97
C ILE A 140 10.29 -2.43 12.30
N VAL A 141 10.11 -1.15 12.65
CA VAL A 141 10.62 -0.61 13.92
C VAL A 141 9.95 -1.27 15.11
N ARG A 142 8.64 -1.55 15.05
CA ARG A 142 7.92 -2.32 16.07
C ARG A 142 8.55 -3.71 16.29
N ALA A 143 8.87 -4.43 15.22
CA ALA A 143 9.48 -5.76 15.30
C ALA A 143 10.93 -5.70 15.85
N LEU A 144 11.73 -4.74 15.35
CA LEU A 144 13.12 -4.56 15.78
C LEU A 144 13.23 -4.14 17.26
N LYS A 145 12.32 -3.28 17.73
CA LYS A 145 12.26 -2.86 19.15
C LYS A 145 11.61 -3.92 20.05
N GLY A 146 11.01 -4.97 19.49
CA GLY A 146 10.33 -6.00 20.28
C GLY A 146 9.08 -5.46 20.99
N LEU A 147 8.27 -4.69 20.27
CA LEU A 147 7.06 -4.01 20.76
C LEU A 147 5.77 -4.77 20.41
N GLU A 148 5.86 -6.06 20.09
CA GLU A 148 4.72 -6.78 19.53
C GLU A 148 3.57 -6.97 20.51
N ASP A 149 3.89 -7.25 21.77
CA ASP A 149 2.91 -7.42 22.84
C ASP A 149 2.39 -6.06 23.34
N ALA A 150 3.27 -5.05 23.38
CA ALA A 150 2.94 -3.71 23.87
C ALA A 150 2.06 -2.91 22.88
N ILE A 151 2.20 -3.17 21.58
CA ILE A 151 1.45 -2.46 20.53
C ILE A 151 0.76 -3.49 19.63
N PRO A 152 -0.48 -3.88 19.93
CA PRO A 152 -1.26 -4.73 19.06
C PRO A 152 -1.51 -4.05 17.70
N VAL A 153 -1.69 -4.87 16.66
CA VAL A 153 -1.83 -4.40 15.28
C VAL A 153 -3.10 -4.93 14.63
N SER A 154 -3.83 -4.05 13.96
CA SER A 154 -4.88 -4.40 12.99
C SER A 154 -4.44 -4.07 11.58
N ILE A 155 -4.54 -5.08 10.70
CA ILE A 155 -3.98 -5.03 9.36
C ILE A 155 -5.13 -4.97 8.36
N ALA A 156 -5.33 -3.79 7.76
CA ALA A 156 -6.33 -3.60 6.73
C ALA A 156 -5.86 -4.12 5.38
N ALA A 157 -6.81 -4.60 4.58
CA ALA A 157 -6.65 -4.88 3.16
C ALA A 157 -7.35 -3.78 2.34
N PRO A 158 -6.97 -3.61 1.06
CA PRO A 158 -7.72 -2.73 0.16
C PRO A 158 -9.14 -3.23 -0.09
N GLY A 159 -10.11 -2.35 0.09
CA GLY A 159 -11.51 -2.52 -0.27
C GLY A 159 -11.76 -2.36 -1.76
N ALA A 160 -12.95 -2.76 -2.22
CA ALA A 160 -13.32 -2.66 -3.63
C ALA A 160 -13.47 -1.21 -4.09
N ASP A 161 -13.85 -0.34 -3.17
CA ASP A 161 -13.96 1.10 -3.42
C ASP A 161 -12.63 1.83 -3.24
N GLY A 162 -11.56 1.17 -2.79
CA GLY A 162 -10.25 1.77 -2.48
C GLY A 162 -10.05 2.17 -1.01
N SER A 163 -11.06 2.01 -0.15
CA SER A 163 -10.94 2.20 1.29
C SER A 163 -10.09 1.11 1.95
N TRP A 164 -9.63 1.36 3.18
CA TRP A 164 -8.97 0.34 4.00
C TRP A 164 -10.02 -0.43 4.79
N GLU A 165 -10.11 -1.73 4.56
CA GLU A 165 -11.09 -2.61 5.18
C GLU A 165 -10.43 -3.69 6.04
N PHE A 166 -11.04 -3.97 7.18
CA PHE A 166 -10.63 -5.05 8.08
C PHE A 166 -11.38 -6.31 7.72
N ARG A 167 -10.66 -7.26 7.12
CA ARG A 167 -11.21 -8.54 6.68
C ARG A 167 -10.35 -9.65 7.26
N GLY A 168 -10.99 -10.63 7.88
CA GLY A 168 -10.30 -11.83 8.32
C GLY A 168 -9.70 -12.56 7.12
N SER A 169 -8.41 -12.83 7.17
CA SER A 169 -7.78 -13.74 6.21
C SER A 169 -7.89 -15.17 6.75
N PRO A 170 -8.01 -16.19 5.88
CA PRO A 170 -7.85 -17.56 6.32
C PRO A 170 -6.54 -17.72 7.08
N ALA A 171 -6.52 -18.58 8.10
CA ALA A 171 -5.27 -18.96 8.74
C ALA A 171 -4.32 -19.46 7.64
N SER A 172 -3.17 -18.80 7.55
CA SER A 172 -2.09 -19.18 6.65
C SER A 172 -0.98 -19.74 7.51
N ASP A 173 -0.40 -20.88 7.11
CA ASP A 173 0.80 -21.44 7.73
C ASP A 173 2.06 -20.58 7.44
N SER A 174 1.87 -19.44 6.76
CA SER A 174 2.91 -18.46 6.52
C SER A 174 3.30 -17.73 7.80
N TYR A 175 4.60 -17.61 8.02
CA TYR A 175 5.19 -16.75 9.05
C TYR A 175 5.00 -15.25 8.78
N LYS A 176 4.47 -14.87 7.60
CA LYS A 176 4.23 -13.47 7.23
C LYS A 176 2.98 -12.90 7.89
N LEU A 177 3.00 -11.60 8.14
CA LEU A 177 1.80 -10.85 8.51
C LEU A 177 0.73 -10.92 7.40
N VAL A 178 -0.54 -11.01 7.81
CA VAL A 178 -1.71 -11.08 6.93
C VAL A 178 -2.79 -10.10 7.38
N PRO A 179 -3.72 -9.68 6.49
CA PRO A 179 -4.87 -8.88 6.88
C PRO A 179 -5.71 -9.52 7.99
N THR A 180 -6.20 -8.69 8.90
CA THR A 180 -6.96 -9.12 10.08
C THR A 180 -8.31 -8.40 10.16
N LEU A 181 -9.20 -8.94 11.00
CA LEU A 181 -10.26 -8.12 11.57
C LEU A 181 -9.66 -7.01 12.45
N ASP A 182 -10.44 -5.98 12.73
CA ASP A 182 -10.07 -4.96 13.71
C ASP A 182 -10.05 -5.60 15.11
N LYS A 183 -8.88 -5.52 15.76
CA LYS A 183 -8.61 -6.10 17.07
C LYS A 183 -8.73 -5.08 18.21
N SER A 184 -9.02 -3.81 17.93
CA SER A 184 -9.22 -2.78 18.95
C SER A 184 -10.72 -2.48 19.11
N ASP A 185 -11.36 -1.91 18.09
CA ASP A 185 -12.75 -1.43 18.20
C ASP A 185 -13.77 -2.29 17.44
N GLY A 186 -13.32 -3.32 16.71
CA GLY A 186 -14.18 -4.22 15.93
C GLY A 186 -14.86 -3.57 14.72
N LEU A 187 -14.32 -2.46 14.21
CA LEU A 187 -14.88 -1.73 13.08
C LEU A 187 -14.51 -2.39 11.74
N LYS A 188 -15.32 -2.13 10.70
CA LYS A 188 -15.15 -2.74 9.37
C LYS A 188 -14.15 -2.00 8.50
N THR A 189 -14.03 -0.68 8.66
CA THR A 189 -13.17 0.15 7.81
C THR A 189 -12.35 1.11 8.64
N LEU A 190 -11.16 1.47 8.16
CA LEU A 190 -10.33 2.50 8.80
C LEU A 190 -11.04 3.86 8.84
N LYS A 191 -11.88 4.14 7.82
CA LYS A 191 -12.71 5.35 7.77
C LYS A 191 -13.64 5.43 8.98
N ASP A 192 -14.23 4.31 9.39
CA ASP A 192 -15.09 4.28 10.57
C ASP A 192 -14.28 4.48 11.87
N VAL A 193 -13.03 4.00 11.94
CA VAL A 193 -12.14 4.25 13.09
C VAL A 193 -11.81 5.75 13.20
N TYR A 194 -11.41 6.40 12.10
CA TYR A 194 -11.21 7.86 12.07
C TYR A 194 -12.47 8.62 12.48
N ARG A 195 -13.64 8.17 12.00
CA ARG A 195 -14.94 8.74 12.35
C ARG A 195 -15.21 8.65 13.86
N CYS A 196 -14.93 7.50 14.46
CA CYS A 196 -15.08 7.26 15.89
C CYS A 196 -14.24 8.26 16.72
N GLY A 197 -13.02 8.58 16.26
CA GLY A 197 -12.13 9.54 16.90
C GLY A 197 -12.41 11.02 16.58
N GLY A 198 -13.56 11.35 15.99
CA GLY A 198 -13.93 12.74 15.67
C GLY A 198 -13.33 13.29 14.37
N ALA A 199 -12.59 12.48 13.61
CA ALA A 199 -11.82 12.90 12.44
C ALA A 199 -12.59 12.69 11.11
N TYR A 200 -13.83 13.17 11.03
CA TYR A 200 -14.79 12.88 9.95
C TYR A 200 -14.34 13.32 8.54
N ASN A 201 -13.62 14.44 8.46
CA ASN A 201 -13.22 15.06 7.18
C ASN A 201 -11.75 14.76 6.81
N CYS A 202 -11.08 13.91 7.59
CA CYS A 202 -9.67 13.61 7.43
C CYS A 202 -9.48 12.47 6.43
N ARG A 203 -8.39 12.50 5.65
CA ARG A 203 -8.01 11.34 4.84
C ARG A 203 -7.65 10.18 5.78
N SER A 204 -8.37 9.07 5.68
CA SER A 204 -8.13 7.87 6.50
C SER A 204 -6.91 7.11 5.98
N THR A 205 -5.73 7.51 6.43
CA THR A 205 -4.43 6.98 5.98
C THR A 205 -3.86 5.96 6.96
N VAL A 206 -3.11 4.99 6.45
CA VAL A 206 -2.19 4.17 7.25
C VAL A 206 -0.75 4.67 7.09
N PRO A 207 0.10 4.58 8.13
CA PRO A 207 -0.18 4.05 9.46
C PRO A 207 -1.03 5.01 10.29
N MET A 208 -1.73 4.47 11.28
CA MET A 208 -2.41 5.24 12.32
C MET A 208 -2.13 4.63 13.69
N LEU A 209 -1.52 5.42 14.57
CA LEU A 209 -1.36 5.12 15.99
C LEU A 209 -2.60 5.64 16.75
N TRP A 210 -3.21 4.77 17.54
CA TRP A 210 -4.52 4.96 18.15
C TRP A 210 -4.45 4.77 19.66
N ASP A 211 -5.13 5.64 20.41
CA ASP A 211 -5.36 5.48 21.85
C ASP A 211 -6.70 4.75 22.02
N SER A 212 -6.65 3.47 22.38
CA SER A 212 -7.85 2.63 22.49
C SER A 212 -8.72 3.01 23.69
N ASP A 213 -8.12 3.56 24.75
CA ASP A 213 -8.84 3.96 25.95
C ASP A 213 -9.67 5.22 25.69
N LYS A 214 -9.06 6.20 25.02
CA LYS A 214 -9.70 7.49 24.71
C LYS A 214 -10.42 7.51 23.37
N LYS A 215 -10.27 6.45 22.56
CA LYS A 215 -10.77 6.34 21.19
C LYS A 215 -10.40 7.54 20.33
N GLN A 216 -9.11 7.83 20.24
CA GLN A 216 -8.60 8.99 19.48
C GLN A 216 -7.33 8.67 18.69
N VAL A 217 -7.14 9.40 17.59
CA VAL A 217 -5.92 9.30 16.77
C VAL A 217 -4.77 9.99 17.49
N ILE A 218 -3.72 9.24 17.83
CA ILE A 218 -2.48 9.80 18.41
C ILE A 218 -1.63 10.42 17.30
N CYS A 219 -1.39 9.67 16.23
CA CYS A 219 -0.53 10.10 15.13
C CYS A 219 -0.83 9.33 13.85
N ASN A 220 -0.74 10.00 12.71
CA ASN A 220 -0.79 9.35 11.38
C ASN A 220 0.39 9.75 10.48
N GLU A 221 1.45 10.33 11.03
CA GLU A 221 2.72 10.51 10.34
C GLU A 221 3.65 9.34 10.63
N SER A 222 4.09 8.64 9.58
CA SER A 222 4.90 7.43 9.71
C SER A 222 6.25 7.67 10.38
N TYR A 223 6.90 8.80 10.08
CA TYR A 223 8.23 9.11 10.61
C TYR A 223 8.17 9.42 12.12
N ASP A 224 7.21 10.23 12.53
CA ASP A 224 6.93 10.52 13.94
C ASP A 224 6.67 9.26 14.76
N ILE A 225 5.89 8.31 14.19
CA ILE A 225 5.59 7.04 14.86
C ILE A 225 6.87 6.21 15.06
N ILE A 226 7.74 6.10 14.05
CA ILE A 226 8.98 5.32 14.19
C ILE A 226 9.99 5.97 15.14
N GLU A 227 10.06 7.30 15.19
CA GLU A 227 10.88 8.00 16.19
C GLU A 227 10.37 7.77 17.61
N PHE A 228 9.04 7.82 17.78
CA PHE A 228 8.39 7.51 19.06
C PHE A 228 8.60 6.06 19.48
N PHE A 229 8.47 5.10 18.57
CA PHE A 229 8.77 3.69 18.86
C PHE A 229 10.24 3.47 19.22
N ASN A 230 11.15 4.18 18.54
CA ASN A 230 12.59 4.05 18.77
C ASN A 230 13.01 4.52 20.17
N SER A 231 12.50 5.68 20.61
CA SER A 231 13.00 6.38 21.80
C SER A 231 11.97 6.51 22.92
N GLY A 232 10.69 6.71 22.58
CA GLY A 232 9.62 7.00 23.53
C GLY A 232 9.11 5.76 24.28
N LEU A 233 9.37 4.55 23.75
CA LEU A 233 8.85 3.29 24.29
C LEU A 233 9.92 2.36 24.85
N ASN A 234 11.13 2.85 25.09
CA ASN A 234 12.23 2.04 25.63
C ASN A 234 11.88 1.35 26.95
N GLY A 235 11.06 1.96 27.81
CA GLY A 235 10.65 1.36 29.09
C GLY A 235 9.77 0.10 28.98
N ILE A 236 9.18 -0.15 27.81
CA ILE A 236 8.30 -1.31 27.56
C ILE A 236 8.76 -2.18 26.37
N ALA A 237 9.87 -1.80 25.72
CA ALA A 237 10.43 -2.52 24.59
C ALA A 237 11.21 -3.76 25.06
N SER A 238 11.09 -4.88 24.34
CA SER A 238 11.93 -6.06 24.62
C SER A 238 13.40 -5.84 24.24
N ASN A 239 13.66 -4.92 23.30
CA ASN A 239 15.00 -4.51 22.86
C ASN A 239 15.24 -3.01 23.15
N PRO A 240 15.34 -2.60 24.44
CA PRO A 240 15.44 -1.19 24.81
C PRO A 240 16.76 -0.55 24.35
N GLU A 241 17.85 -1.32 24.34
CA GLU A 241 19.20 -0.86 23.96
C GLU A 241 19.37 -0.62 22.45
N LEU A 242 18.46 -1.13 21.61
CA LEU A 242 18.52 -0.86 20.18
C LEU A 242 18.10 0.58 19.89
N ASP A 243 19.04 1.41 19.46
CA ASP A 243 18.78 2.78 19.02
C ASP A 243 19.03 2.93 17.52
N LEU A 244 17.95 3.13 16.76
CA LEU A 244 17.97 3.36 15.31
C LEU A 244 18.16 4.83 14.95
N CYS A 245 18.21 5.73 15.93
CA CYS A 245 18.47 7.16 15.75
C CYS A 245 19.42 7.68 16.85
N PRO A 246 20.64 7.10 16.97
CA PRO A 246 21.55 7.51 18.02
C PRO A 246 21.96 8.98 17.83
N PRO A 247 22.13 9.76 18.92
CA PRO A 247 22.42 11.19 18.83
C PRO A 247 23.61 11.52 17.93
N SER A 248 24.66 10.67 17.93
CA SER A 248 25.86 10.83 17.10
C SER A 248 25.63 10.72 15.60
N LEU A 249 24.53 10.09 15.16
CA LEU A 249 24.18 9.94 13.74
C LEU A 249 22.97 10.79 13.33
N SER A 250 22.35 11.52 14.25
CA SER A 250 21.12 12.29 14.01
C SER A 250 21.20 13.26 12.82
N ASP A 251 22.33 13.97 12.69
CA ASP A 251 22.59 14.87 11.56
C ASP A 251 22.72 14.11 10.24
N GLN A 252 23.43 12.97 10.23
CA GLN A 252 23.59 12.14 9.03
C GLN A 252 22.26 11.51 8.59
N ILE A 253 21.46 11.04 9.55
CA ILE A 253 20.11 10.51 9.31
C ILE A 253 19.24 11.61 8.67
N SER A 254 19.29 12.82 9.22
CA SER A 254 18.54 13.97 8.70
C SER A 254 18.96 14.32 7.27
N GLN A 255 20.27 14.35 6.98
CA GLN A 255 20.80 14.60 5.64
C GLN A 255 20.35 13.54 4.62
N TRP A 256 20.41 12.25 4.98
CA TRP A 256 19.94 11.19 4.11
C TRP A 256 18.43 11.24 3.88
N ASN A 257 17.64 11.51 4.91
CA ASN A 257 16.19 11.64 4.78
C ASN A 257 15.79 12.81 3.87
N GLN A 258 16.52 13.93 3.90
CA GLN A 258 16.29 15.07 2.99
C GLN A 258 16.53 14.71 1.52
N ILE A 259 17.34 13.70 1.23
CA ILE A 259 17.60 13.21 -0.13
C ILE A 259 16.59 12.12 -0.50
N ILE A 260 16.44 11.12 0.37
CA ILE A 260 15.69 9.90 0.09
C ILE A 260 14.18 10.16 0.05
N TYR A 261 13.65 11.02 0.93
CA TYR A 261 12.22 11.29 0.93
C TYR A 261 11.72 11.90 -0.39
N PRO A 262 12.20 13.07 -0.85
CA PRO A 262 11.66 13.70 -2.05
C PRO A 262 11.98 12.94 -3.34
N ASN A 263 13.17 12.31 -3.41
CA ASN A 263 13.68 11.75 -4.66
C ASN A 263 13.42 10.25 -4.81
N VAL A 264 13.26 9.50 -3.72
CA VAL A 264 13.08 8.04 -3.75
C VAL A 264 11.73 7.64 -3.19
N ASN A 265 11.48 7.89 -1.90
CA ASN A 265 10.24 7.45 -1.24
C ASN A 265 9.00 8.09 -1.85
N ASN A 266 9.03 9.41 -2.04
CA ASN A 266 8.00 10.16 -2.75
C ASN A 266 8.28 10.23 -4.25
N GLY A 267 9.54 10.08 -4.68
CA GLY A 267 9.95 10.12 -6.09
C GLY A 267 9.26 9.06 -6.95
N VAL A 268 9.12 7.83 -6.46
CA VAL A 268 8.36 6.78 -7.19
C VAL A 268 6.89 7.16 -7.38
N TYR A 269 6.26 7.81 -6.40
CA TYR A 269 4.88 8.30 -6.52
C TYR A 269 4.80 9.50 -7.46
N ARG A 270 5.80 10.40 -7.45
CA ARG A 270 5.90 11.50 -8.42
C ARG A 270 5.98 10.96 -9.85
N CYS A 271 6.70 9.86 -10.09
CA CYS A 271 6.68 9.17 -11.38
C CYS A 271 5.30 8.59 -11.70
N GLY A 272 4.76 7.77 -10.80
CA GLY A 272 3.52 7.03 -11.05
C GLY A 272 2.27 7.89 -11.18
N PHE A 273 2.26 9.06 -10.56
CA PHE A 273 1.13 9.99 -10.55
C PHE A 273 1.35 11.26 -11.37
N ALA A 274 2.47 11.37 -12.10
CA ALA A 274 2.69 12.47 -13.02
C ALA A 274 1.53 12.58 -14.03
N GLN A 275 1.03 13.80 -14.20
CA GLN A 275 -0.07 14.09 -15.15
C GLN A 275 0.42 14.74 -16.44
N SER A 276 1.73 14.93 -16.59
CA SER A 276 2.40 15.40 -17.80
C SER A 276 3.69 14.61 -18.05
N GLN A 277 4.13 14.58 -19.31
CA GLN A 277 5.39 13.92 -19.69
C GLN A 277 6.59 14.61 -19.03
N GLU A 278 6.58 15.95 -18.97
CA GLU A 278 7.64 16.75 -18.34
C GLU A 278 7.78 16.45 -16.84
N SER A 279 6.67 16.40 -16.11
CA SER A 279 6.63 16.03 -14.69
C SER A 279 7.20 14.64 -14.45
N TYR A 280 6.83 13.69 -15.31
CA TYR A 280 7.35 12.33 -15.25
C TYR A 280 8.85 12.29 -15.53
N ASP A 281 9.33 12.92 -16.60
CA ASP A 281 10.73 12.89 -17.03
C ASP A 281 11.66 13.49 -15.96
N ARG A 282 11.24 14.57 -15.32
CA ARG A 282 11.96 15.18 -14.20
C ARG A 282 11.99 14.26 -12.98
N ALA A 283 10.83 13.73 -12.57
CA ALA A 283 10.74 12.87 -11.39
C ALA A 283 11.55 11.57 -11.57
N VAL A 284 11.49 10.94 -12.75
CA VAL A 284 12.22 9.70 -13.02
C VAL A 284 13.73 9.95 -13.14
N SER A 285 14.14 11.09 -13.70
CA SER A 285 15.54 11.50 -13.73
C SER A 285 16.11 11.68 -12.32
N GLU A 286 15.45 12.47 -11.47
CA GLU A 286 15.84 12.70 -10.08
C GLU A 286 15.90 11.40 -9.26
N LEU A 287 14.93 10.51 -9.46
CA LEU A 287 14.88 9.19 -8.83
C LEU A 287 16.13 8.38 -9.17
N PHE A 288 16.44 8.22 -10.44
CA PHE A 288 17.56 7.38 -10.85
C PHE A 288 18.92 8.00 -10.55
N VAL A 289 19.08 9.32 -10.67
CA VAL A 289 20.29 10.02 -10.19
C VAL A 289 20.51 9.76 -8.70
N THR A 290 19.44 9.75 -7.91
CA THR A 290 19.53 9.49 -6.47
C THR A 290 19.81 8.02 -6.17
N LEU A 291 19.20 7.08 -6.89
CA LEU A 291 19.50 5.65 -6.74
C LEU A 291 20.95 5.32 -7.11
N ASP A 292 21.46 5.90 -8.21
CA ASP A 292 22.85 5.76 -8.64
C ASP A 292 23.80 6.28 -7.52
N LYS A 293 23.53 7.47 -6.96
CA LYS A 293 24.28 8.03 -5.82
C LYS A 293 24.26 7.12 -4.58
N ILE A 294 23.13 6.51 -4.26
CA ILE A 294 23.02 5.61 -3.10
C ILE A 294 23.78 4.31 -3.37
N ASP A 295 23.71 3.75 -4.58
CA ASP A 295 24.47 2.55 -4.95
C ASP A 295 25.98 2.76 -4.81
N ASP A 296 26.48 3.91 -5.27
CA ASP A 296 27.89 4.30 -5.12
C ASP A 296 28.28 4.45 -3.64
N HIS A 297 27.46 5.11 -2.83
CA HIS A 297 27.72 5.24 -1.38
C HIS A 297 27.79 3.87 -0.67
N LEU A 298 26.87 2.98 -1.01
CA LEU A 298 26.76 1.64 -0.43
C LEU A 298 27.87 0.68 -0.88
N GLU A 299 28.76 1.11 -1.78
CA GLU A 299 29.99 0.39 -2.10
C GLU A 299 30.97 0.35 -0.90
N SER A 300 31.06 1.46 -0.17
CA SER A 300 32.04 1.63 0.92
C SER A 300 31.40 1.59 2.32
N SER A 301 30.08 1.73 2.39
CA SER A 301 29.33 1.74 3.65
C SER A 301 28.31 0.62 3.70
N ARG A 302 28.15 -0.04 4.85
CA ARG A 302 27.17 -1.15 4.99
C ARG A 302 25.75 -0.62 4.87
N TYR A 303 25.48 0.46 5.58
CA TYR A 303 24.22 1.19 5.65
C TYR A 303 24.41 2.67 5.28
N LEU A 304 23.34 3.46 5.27
CA LEU A 304 23.43 4.87 4.89
C LEU A 304 24.33 5.69 5.83
N CYS A 305 24.26 5.42 7.14
CA CYS A 305 25.02 6.14 8.17
C CYS A 305 26.22 5.34 8.71
N GLY A 306 26.85 4.51 7.88
CA GLY A 306 28.02 3.71 8.26
C GLY A 306 27.70 2.23 8.48
N ASP A 307 28.15 1.68 9.62
CA ASP A 307 28.09 0.23 9.90
C ASP A 307 26.84 -0.21 10.69
N VAL A 308 26.03 0.73 11.17
CA VAL A 308 24.82 0.46 11.96
C VAL A 308 23.55 0.79 11.18
N LEU A 309 22.49 -0.01 11.39
CA LEU A 309 21.17 0.23 10.82
C LEU A 309 20.51 1.42 11.50
N THR A 310 19.95 2.34 10.72
CA THR A 310 19.26 3.53 11.22
C THR A 310 17.83 3.67 10.69
N LEU A 311 17.08 4.64 11.21
CA LEU A 311 15.74 4.99 10.68
C LEU A 311 15.78 5.41 9.21
N ALA A 312 16.88 5.99 8.72
CA ALA A 312 17.05 6.31 7.30
C ALA A 312 17.03 5.04 6.44
N ASP A 313 17.67 3.97 6.91
CA ASP A 313 17.71 2.68 6.22
C ASP A 313 16.33 2.04 6.15
N VAL A 314 15.58 2.06 7.24
CA VAL A 314 14.18 1.59 7.28
C VAL A 314 13.33 2.37 6.27
N CYS A 315 13.51 3.70 6.20
CA CYS A 315 12.77 4.55 5.26
C CYS A 315 13.09 4.20 3.79
N LEU A 316 14.36 3.93 3.46
CA LEU A 316 14.78 3.52 2.13
C LEU A 316 14.31 2.11 1.78
N PHE A 317 14.58 1.13 2.65
CA PHE A 317 14.26 -0.29 2.46
C PHE A 317 12.80 -0.52 2.06
N THR A 318 11.87 0.16 2.74
CA THR A 318 10.43 0.02 2.45
C THR A 318 10.04 0.42 1.03
N THR A 319 10.85 1.26 0.37
CA THR A 319 10.70 1.59 -1.06
C THR A 319 11.38 0.55 -1.94
N LEU A 320 12.63 0.16 -1.63
CA LEU A 320 13.40 -0.80 -2.43
C LEU A 320 12.70 -2.15 -2.57
N ILE A 321 12.15 -2.69 -1.47
CA ILE A 321 11.47 -3.99 -1.47
C ILE A 321 10.19 -4.02 -2.33
N ARG A 322 9.67 -2.86 -2.73
CA ARG A 322 8.48 -2.70 -3.60
C ARG A 322 8.86 -2.35 -5.04
N PHE A 323 10.11 -1.99 -5.28
CA PHE A 323 10.50 -1.32 -6.51
C PHE A 323 10.29 -2.20 -7.74
N ASP A 324 10.90 -3.39 -7.78
CA ASP A 324 10.79 -4.27 -8.94
C ASP A 324 9.42 -4.96 -9.01
N LEU A 325 8.75 -5.14 -7.87
CA LEU A 325 7.41 -5.73 -7.78
C LEU A 325 6.32 -4.81 -8.35
N VAL A 326 6.45 -3.50 -8.10
CA VAL A 326 5.39 -2.52 -8.30
C VAL A 326 5.89 -1.31 -9.08
N TYR A 327 6.85 -0.57 -8.53
CA TYR A 327 7.17 0.77 -9.05
C TYR A 327 7.78 0.74 -10.46
N ASN A 328 8.60 -0.27 -10.74
CA ASN A 328 9.23 -0.47 -12.04
C ASN A 328 8.19 -0.61 -13.17
N VAL A 329 7.09 -1.32 -12.91
CA VAL A 329 6.05 -1.61 -13.90
C VAL A 329 4.91 -0.60 -13.80
N LEU A 330 4.23 -0.51 -12.65
CA LEU A 330 3.03 0.28 -12.48
C LEU A 330 3.31 1.79 -12.52
N PHE A 331 4.40 2.23 -11.87
CA PHE A 331 4.80 3.64 -11.81
C PHE A 331 5.79 4.03 -12.90
N LYS A 332 6.13 3.10 -13.80
CA LYS A 332 7.05 3.30 -14.92
C LYS A 332 8.46 3.71 -14.46
N CYS A 333 8.89 3.35 -13.25
CA CYS A 333 10.28 3.56 -12.81
C CYS A 333 11.22 2.54 -13.49
N SER A 334 11.34 2.60 -14.82
CA SER A 334 11.78 1.48 -15.65
C SER A 334 13.20 1.57 -16.22
N LYS A 335 13.99 2.60 -15.88
CA LYS A 335 15.39 2.73 -16.37
C LYS A 335 16.24 1.54 -15.95
N LYS A 336 16.11 1.09 -14.70
CA LYS A 336 16.89 0.02 -14.08
C LYS A 336 16.12 -0.56 -12.89
N LYS A 337 16.16 -1.87 -12.69
CA LYS A 337 15.60 -2.60 -11.53
C LYS A 337 16.60 -2.60 -10.37
N ILE A 338 16.11 -2.77 -9.15
CA ILE A 338 16.95 -2.90 -7.95
C ILE A 338 17.86 -4.12 -8.05
N VAL A 339 17.38 -5.25 -8.58
CA VAL A 339 18.21 -6.45 -8.79
C VAL A 339 19.44 -6.20 -9.69
N GLU A 340 19.40 -5.17 -10.55
CA GLU A 340 20.49 -4.80 -11.46
C GLU A 340 21.52 -3.85 -10.82
N TYR A 341 21.26 -3.34 -9.61
CA TYR A 341 22.20 -2.54 -8.85
C TYR A 341 23.11 -3.42 -8.00
N HIS A 342 24.42 -3.14 -8.02
CA HIS A 342 25.41 -4.00 -7.39
C HIS A 342 25.29 -3.97 -5.85
N ASN A 343 25.18 -2.77 -5.28
CA ASN A 343 25.18 -2.57 -3.83
C ASN A 343 23.75 -2.52 -3.26
N LEU A 344 22.82 -1.83 -3.93
CA LEU A 344 21.43 -1.69 -3.48
C LEU A 344 20.71 -3.03 -3.36
N HIS A 345 20.91 -3.96 -4.30
CA HIS A 345 20.29 -5.28 -4.21
C HIS A 345 20.80 -6.06 -2.99
N GLY A 346 22.11 -6.04 -2.76
CA GLY A 346 22.72 -6.63 -1.57
C GLY A 346 22.23 -5.97 -0.28
N TYR A 347 22.11 -4.64 -0.27
CA TYR A 347 21.66 -3.84 0.87
C TYR A 347 20.20 -4.15 1.23
N MET A 348 19.33 -4.23 0.23
CA MET A 348 17.93 -4.64 0.43
C MET A 348 17.84 -6.04 1.03
N ARG A 349 18.65 -7.00 0.54
CA ARG A 349 18.68 -8.37 1.07
C ARG A 349 19.27 -8.45 2.48
N ASP A 350 20.30 -7.66 2.80
CA ASP A 350 20.88 -7.55 4.15
C ASP A 350 19.80 -7.16 5.16
N ILE A 351 19.03 -6.08 4.89
CA ILE A 351 17.94 -5.63 5.77
C ILE A 351 16.80 -6.65 5.83
N TYR A 352 16.44 -7.27 4.69
CA TYR A 352 15.40 -8.30 4.65
C TYR A 352 15.70 -9.50 5.56
N GLN A 353 16.98 -9.86 5.67
CA GLN A 353 17.46 -11.01 6.45
C GLN A 353 17.61 -10.72 7.95
N ILE A 354 17.46 -9.47 8.39
CA ILE A 354 17.42 -9.14 9.82
C ILE A 354 16.22 -9.88 10.45
N PRO A 355 16.41 -10.56 11.60
CA PRO A 355 15.34 -11.29 12.26
C PRO A 355 14.06 -10.45 12.39
N LYS A 356 12.90 -11.10 12.12
CA LYS A 356 11.55 -10.51 12.07
C LYS A 356 11.26 -9.51 10.94
N VAL A 357 12.25 -9.00 10.20
CA VAL A 357 11.96 -8.07 9.08
C VAL A 357 11.24 -8.79 7.95
N ALA A 358 11.67 -10.00 7.59
CA ALA A 358 11.01 -10.79 6.56
C ALA A 358 9.51 -11.01 6.85
N GLU A 359 9.11 -11.23 8.10
CA GLU A 359 7.71 -11.43 8.52
C GLU A 359 6.80 -10.25 8.13
N THR A 360 7.36 -9.04 8.10
CA THR A 360 6.64 -7.82 7.74
C THR A 360 6.43 -7.65 6.22
N CYS A 361 7.16 -8.42 5.41
CA CYS A 361 7.20 -8.31 3.96
C CYS A 361 6.28 -9.33 3.27
N ASN A 362 4.98 -9.07 3.24
CA ASN A 362 4.02 -9.87 2.47
C ASN A 362 3.94 -9.37 1.02
N MET A 363 4.69 -10.01 0.11
CA MET A 363 4.81 -9.59 -1.30
C MET A 363 3.49 -9.65 -2.06
N GLU A 364 2.65 -10.65 -1.78
CA GLU A 364 1.33 -10.76 -2.42
C GLU A 364 0.42 -9.60 -2.00
N ALA A 365 0.36 -9.31 -0.69
CA ALA A 365 -0.42 -8.18 -0.18
C ALA A 365 0.10 -6.84 -0.70
N ILE A 366 1.42 -6.70 -0.88
CA ILE A 366 2.04 -5.54 -1.55
C ILE A 366 1.49 -5.43 -2.96
N MET A 367 1.67 -6.45 -3.80
CA MET A 367 1.26 -6.37 -5.21
C MET A 367 -0.25 -6.15 -5.34
N ASP A 368 -1.06 -6.88 -4.58
CA ASP A 368 -2.52 -6.71 -4.58
C ASP A 368 -2.92 -5.28 -4.21
N GLY A 369 -2.28 -4.70 -3.19
CA GLY A 369 -2.57 -3.35 -2.76
C GLY A 369 -2.29 -2.26 -3.80
N TYR A 370 -1.40 -2.48 -4.77
CA TYR A 370 -1.15 -1.54 -5.84
C TYR A 370 -1.93 -1.88 -7.11
N TYR A 371 -1.83 -3.12 -7.60
CA TYR A 371 -2.42 -3.50 -8.88
C TYR A 371 -3.95 -3.59 -8.85
N LYS A 372 -4.56 -3.90 -7.70
CA LYS A 372 -6.04 -3.95 -7.58
C LYS A 372 -6.65 -2.61 -7.17
N THR A 373 -5.96 -1.83 -6.34
CA THR A 373 -6.51 -0.60 -5.75
C THR A 373 -6.28 0.65 -6.60
N LEU A 374 -5.13 0.74 -7.29
CA LEU A 374 -4.80 1.91 -8.12
C LEU A 374 -5.40 1.77 -9.52
N PHE A 375 -6.72 1.60 -9.60
CA PHE A 375 -7.44 1.46 -10.85
C PHE A 375 -7.19 2.58 -11.88
N PRO A 376 -6.94 3.87 -11.51
CA PRO A 376 -6.60 4.89 -12.50
C PRO A 376 -5.31 4.58 -13.25
N LEU A 377 -4.39 3.83 -12.63
CA LEU A 377 -3.12 3.42 -13.22
C LEU A 377 -3.17 2.01 -13.82
N ASN A 378 -4.06 1.15 -13.31
CA ASN A 378 -4.24 -0.21 -13.79
C ASN A 378 -5.74 -0.60 -13.89
N PRO A 379 -6.45 -0.15 -14.92
CA PRO A 379 -7.91 -0.34 -15.02
C PRO A 379 -8.36 -1.79 -15.09
N SER A 380 -7.49 -2.69 -15.56
CA SER A 380 -7.81 -4.12 -15.67
C SER A 380 -7.70 -4.87 -14.34
N SER A 381 -7.11 -4.24 -13.31
CA SER A 381 -6.73 -4.86 -12.04
C SER A 381 -5.84 -6.11 -12.18
N ILE A 382 -5.26 -6.33 -13.37
CA ILE A 382 -4.38 -7.47 -13.63
C ILE A 382 -3.07 -7.24 -12.88
N ARG A 383 -2.69 -8.23 -12.09
CA ARG A 383 -1.41 -8.29 -11.40
C ARG A 383 -0.42 -9.06 -12.27
N PRO A 384 0.78 -8.50 -12.55
CA PRO A 384 1.82 -9.26 -13.24
C PRO A 384 2.28 -10.45 -12.38
N VAL A 385 2.88 -11.44 -13.02
CA VAL A 385 3.55 -12.54 -12.29
C VAL A 385 4.69 -11.96 -11.46
N MET A 386 4.81 -12.43 -10.21
CA MET A 386 5.89 -12.00 -9.31
C MET A 386 7.26 -12.38 -9.91
N PRO A 387 8.24 -11.46 -9.98
CA PRO A 387 9.61 -11.79 -10.36
C PRO A 387 10.22 -12.86 -9.44
N SER A 388 10.99 -13.79 -10.00
CA SER A 388 11.62 -14.90 -9.26
C SER A 388 12.56 -14.44 -8.14
N ASP A 389 13.12 -13.24 -8.26
CA ASP A 389 14.06 -12.67 -7.27
C ASP A 389 13.40 -12.32 -5.94
N PHE A 390 12.07 -12.22 -5.90
CA PHE A 390 11.29 -11.85 -4.72
C PHE A 390 10.65 -13.05 -3.99
N GLN A 391 10.99 -14.27 -4.41
CA GLN A 391 10.71 -15.45 -3.62
C GLN A 391 11.63 -15.46 -2.38
N ASP A 392 11.10 -15.90 -1.23
CA ASP A 392 11.85 -15.96 0.03
C ASP A 392 13.19 -16.68 -0.11
N GLY A 393 13.21 -17.81 -0.83
CA GLY A 393 14.44 -18.57 -1.07
C GLY A 393 15.53 -17.79 -1.81
N THR A 394 15.17 -16.76 -2.61
CA THR A 394 16.13 -15.90 -3.30
C THR A 394 16.56 -14.73 -2.42
N LEU A 395 15.62 -14.07 -1.73
CA LEU A 395 15.92 -12.95 -0.84
C LEU A 395 16.76 -13.35 0.37
N LEU A 396 16.67 -14.62 0.81
CA LEU A 396 17.46 -15.20 1.90
C LEU A 396 18.85 -15.70 1.46
N LYS A 397 19.19 -15.66 0.17
CA LYS A 397 20.56 -15.99 -0.27
C LYS A 397 21.55 -14.97 0.28
N SER A 398 22.79 -15.40 0.52
CA SER A 398 23.86 -14.50 0.98
C SER A 398 23.93 -13.21 0.15
N HIS A 399 24.04 -12.08 0.87
CA HIS A 399 24.21 -10.75 0.29
C HIS A 399 25.68 -10.32 0.21
N ASN A 400 26.61 -11.07 0.83
CA ASN A 400 28.06 -10.83 0.82
C ASN A 400 28.54 -9.44 1.32
N ARG A 401 27.66 -8.63 1.94
CA ARG A 401 28.02 -7.28 2.41
C ARG A 401 28.90 -7.27 3.66
N ASN A 402 28.76 -8.29 4.52
CA ASN A 402 29.58 -8.43 5.74
C ASN A 402 31.07 -8.65 5.41
N MET A 403 31.35 -9.50 4.40
CA MET A 403 32.73 -9.87 4.05
C MET A 403 33.42 -8.79 3.20
N SER A 404 32.69 -8.15 2.29
CA SER A 404 33.25 -7.15 1.37
C SER A 404 33.80 -5.92 2.11
N ILE A 405 33.10 -5.47 3.16
CA ILE A 405 33.47 -4.25 3.89
C ILE A 405 34.63 -4.52 4.85
N THR A 406 34.62 -5.66 5.57
CA THR A 406 35.74 -6.03 6.45
C THR A 406 37.04 -6.24 5.68
N ALA A 407 36.98 -6.91 4.53
CA ALA A 407 38.16 -7.10 3.68
C ALA A 407 38.72 -5.74 3.20
N ARG A 408 37.86 -4.81 2.75
CA ARG A 408 38.29 -3.48 2.28
C ARG A 408 38.86 -2.61 3.40
N LYS A 409 38.27 -2.62 4.60
CA LYS A 409 38.81 -1.91 5.77
C LYS A 409 40.19 -2.41 6.16
N LEU A 410 40.43 -3.72 6.07
CA LEU A 410 41.75 -4.30 6.30
C LEU A 410 42.76 -3.82 5.24
N TYR A 411 42.39 -3.81 3.96
CA TYR A 411 43.26 -3.30 2.89
C TYR A 411 43.58 -1.80 3.04
N SER A 412 42.60 -0.95 3.38
CA SER A 412 42.83 0.49 3.58
C SER A 412 43.61 0.84 4.84
N SER A 413 43.70 -0.09 5.81
CA SER A 413 44.50 0.10 7.03
C SER A 413 45.97 -0.31 6.88
N VAL A 414 46.31 -0.97 5.77
CA VAL A 414 47.65 -1.49 5.47
C VAL A 414 48.36 -0.65 4.39
N SER A 415 47.61 0.18 3.66
CA SER A 415 48.09 1.20 2.71
C SER A 415 48.10 2.58 3.33
#